data_AF-A0A0V0Q8X1-F1
#
_entry.id   AF-A0A0V0Q8X1-F1
#
_cell.length_a   1.000
_cell.length_b   1.000
_cell.length_c   1.000
_cell.angle_alpha   90.00
_cell.angle_beta   90.00
_cell.angle_gamma   90.00
#
_symmetry.space_group_name_H-M   'P 1'
#
loop_
_entity.id
_entity.type
_entity.pdbx_description
1 polymer ?
#
loop_
_entity_poly.entity_id
_entity_poly.type
_entity_poly.pdbx_seq_one_letter_code
_entity_poly.pdbx_strand_id
1 'polypeptide(L)'
;MQQSPNKQPMNCKKNEHLEQQFVFFKFSEKIEEILQCMSCSLEDPQVDKKMIIDQILKFPAQKIQNFPPQKDQKNCKEIKQVIENFSKEKIQQFKEYVVNQINSYYKKINQEINQVLLQQKKNIIQQFENIMQFTDVSEFYDIKPVKEMIQKYQENEIDLEKLFDQQLKMKKSLEDEKKFEITMNQLNIQNEIKNQIENMKQQLDRKLEIFQEEVVIDTNLINQYQEQVQHVEQDQKQQMNESQKYLKFYKSNYNSHLKDEIQIKYNGRRIDIDNQTFLESKQIYSEDLEKNKTYHLQMKINFHQKNKQLLAFVLLGQNDNKDIGYQNYNIIILSNNQGKCFADEGEKEIIMGLKFADFWKDNETILNLKFNYQEKLLEIYDDKRKGYVKNVIDQNKINGEKIILGVRVIQNYNEKIDLNIVDFQCY
;
A
#
# COMPACT_ATOMS: atom_id res chain seq x y z
N MET A 1 5.70 22.26 -54.34
CA MET A 1 4.97 21.02 -54.00
C MET A 1 5.99 19.89 -53.98
N GLN A 2 6.43 19.46 -52.78
CA GLN A 2 7.38 18.36 -52.65
C GLN A 2 6.62 17.04 -52.79
N GLN A 3 6.87 16.32 -53.88
CA GLN A 3 6.46 14.92 -54.03
C GLN A 3 7.40 14.06 -53.17
N SER A 4 6.85 13.33 -52.22
CA SER A 4 7.61 12.33 -51.45
C SER A 4 8.11 11.22 -52.40
N PRO A 5 9.42 10.97 -52.52
CA PRO A 5 9.95 9.89 -53.32
C PRO A 5 9.81 8.57 -52.54
N ASN A 6 9.42 7.49 -53.23
CA ASN A 6 9.18 6.13 -52.72
C ASN A 6 7.86 5.84 -51.98
N LYS A 7 6.71 6.08 -52.61
CA LYS A 7 5.54 5.22 -52.35
C LYS A 7 5.60 4.03 -53.30
N GLN A 8 5.92 2.85 -52.78
CA GLN A 8 5.74 1.62 -53.56
C GLN A 8 4.25 1.51 -53.97
N PRO A 9 3.94 1.14 -55.22
CA PRO A 9 2.57 1.02 -55.67
C PRO A 9 1.84 -0.09 -54.89
N MET A 10 0.70 0.25 -54.29
CA MET A 10 -0.18 -0.68 -53.55
C MET A 10 -1.05 -1.51 -54.50
N ASN A 11 -0.42 -2.13 -55.49
CA ASN A 11 -1.07 -2.85 -56.58
C ASN A 11 -0.72 -4.34 -56.54
N CYS A 12 -1.67 -5.17 -56.99
CA CYS A 12 -1.51 -6.61 -57.09
C CYS A 12 -0.41 -6.96 -58.11
N LYS A 13 0.47 -7.89 -57.74
CA LYS A 13 1.59 -8.36 -58.58
C LYS A 13 1.25 -9.59 -59.45
N LYS A 14 0.03 -10.12 -59.34
CA LYS A 14 -0.42 -11.23 -60.21
C LYS A 14 -0.72 -10.66 -61.60
N ASN A 15 -0.06 -11.18 -62.64
CA ASN A 15 -0.20 -10.72 -64.02
C ASN A 15 -1.64 -10.75 -64.52
N GLU A 16 -2.41 -11.75 -64.09
CA GLU A 16 -3.82 -11.93 -64.47
C GLU A 16 -4.76 -10.90 -63.83
N HIS A 17 -4.29 -10.14 -62.83
CA HIS A 17 -5.09 -9.19 -62.06
C HIS A 17 -4.88 -7.73 -62.50
N LEU A 18 -4.20 -7.50 -63.63
CA LEU A 18 -4.10 -6.20 -64.30
C LEU A 18 -3.72 -5.03 -63.37
N GLU A 19 -2.76 -5.26 -62.47
CA GLU A 19 -2.28 -4.25 -61.51
C GLU A 19 -3.37 -3.62 -60.62
N GLN A 20 -4.48 -4.34 -60.37
CA GLN A 20 -5.55 -3.87 -59.47
C GLN A 20 -5.00 -3.44 -58.11
N GLN A 21 -5.53 -2.34 -57.57
CA GLN A 21 -5.18 -1.86 -56.23
C GLN A 21 -5.58 -2.86 -55.14
N PHE A 22 -4.75 -2.99 -54.10
CA PHE A 22 -5.11 -3.74 -52.89
C PHE A 22 -6.23 -3.04 -52.12
N VAL A 23 -7.25 -3.79 -51.73
CA VAL A 23 -8.45 -3.30 -51.02
C VAL A 23 -8.58 -3.93 -49.65
N PHE A 24 -8.12 -5.17 -49.48
CA PHE A 24 -8.24 -5.93 -48.24
C PHE A 24 -6.87 -6.27 -47.66
N PHE A 25 -6.81 -6.24 -46.33
CA PHE A 25 -5.76 -6.86 -45.53
C PHE A 25 -6.30 -8.16 -44.94
N LYS A 26 -5.54 -9.26 -45.05
CA LYS A 26 -5.91 -10.56 -44.50
C LYS A 26 -4.88 -11.00 -43.45
N PHE A 27 -5.37 -11.46 -42.30
CA PHE A 27 -4.53 -12.21 -41.37
C PHE A 27 -4.24 -13.60 -41.95
N SER A 28 -3.05 -13.77 -42.54
CA SER A 28 -2.58 -15.02 -43.14
C SER A 28 -1.16 -15.35 -42.69
N GLU A 29 -0.80 -16.63 -42.72
CA GLU A 29 0.56 -17.12 -42.50
C GLU A 29 1.44 -16.99 -43.75
N LYS A 30 0.83 -16.70 -44.91
CA LYS A 30 1.51 -16.57 -46.20
C LYS A 30 1.62 -15.10 -46.62
N ILE A 31 2.84 -14.64 -46.90
CA ILE A 31 3.13 -13.24 -47.20
C ILE A 31 2.39 -12.74 -48.45
N GLU A 32 2.19 -13.60 -49.44
CA GLU A 32 1.50 -13.29 -50.69
C GLU A 32 -0.02 -13.12 -50.53
N GLU A 33 -0.59 -13.55 -49.40
CA GLU A 33 -2.03 -13.48 -49.15
C GLU A 33 -2.45 -12.29 -48.28
N ILE A 34 -1.49 -11.60 -47.64
CA ILE A 34 -1.79 -10.57 -46.62
C ILE A 34 -2.45 -9.32 -47.22
N LEU A 35 -2.23 -9.05 -48.51
CA LEU A 35 -2.87 -7.96 -49.26
C LEU A 35 -3.63 -8.54 -50.45
N GLN A 36 -4.90 -8.19 -50.58
CA GLN A 36 -5.77 -8.73 -51.63
C GLN A 36 -6.46 -7.61 -52.41
N CYS A 37 -6.37 -7.67 -53.74
CA CYS A 37 -7.25 -6.92 -54.62
C CYS A 37 -8.62 -7.61 -54.70
N MET A 38 -9.56 -7.03 -55.45
CA MET A 38 -10.90 -7.62 -55.62
C MET A 38 -10.84 -9.04 -56.19
N SER A 39 -10.02 -9.28 -57.22
CA SER A 39 -9.87 -10.62 -57.82
C SER A 39 -9.30 -11.64 -56.83
N CYS A 40 -8.22 -11.32 -56.11
CA CYS A 40 -7.68 -12.19 -55.06
C CYS A 40 -8.70 -12.49 -53.95
N SER A 41 -9.55 -11.52 -53.60
CA SER A 41 -10.54 -11.70 -52.54
C SER A 41 -11.69 -12.63 -52.97
N LEU A 42 -12.09 -12.61 -54.24
CA LEU A 42 -13.12 -13.51 -54.77
C LEU A 42 -12.66 -14.97 -54.79
N GLU A 43 -11.36 -15.21 -55.02
CA GLU A 43 -10.74 -16.54 -55.01
C GLU A 43 -10.56 -17.13 -53.60
N ASP A 44 -10.64 -16.29 -52.56
CA ASP A 44 -10.35 -16.70 -51.18
C ASP A 44 -11.64 -16.82 -50.34
N PRO A 45 -12.02 -18.01 -49.85
CA PRO A 45 -13.25 -18.21 -49.09
C PRO A 45 -13.19 -17.67 -47.64
N GLN A 46 -12.03 -17.27 -47.13
CA GLN A 46 -11.85 -16.86 -45.72
C GLN A 46 -12.25 -15.39 -45.47
N VAL A 47 -13.53 -15.08 -45.58
CA VAL A 47 -14.06 -13.71 -45.43
C VAL A 47 -13.84 -13.14 -44.03
N ASP A 48 -13.92 -13.98 -42.99
CA ASP A 48 -13.79 -13.62 -41.57
C ASP A 48 -12.40 -13.11 -41.17
N LYS A 49 -11.39 -13.37 -42.00
CA LYS A 49 -10.01 -12.92 -41.78
C LYS A 49 -9.64 -11.65 -42.56
N LYS A 50 -10.55 -11.15 -43.39
CA LYS A 50 -10.30 -10.02 -44.29
C LYS A 50 -10.91 -8.75 -43.75
N MET A 51 -10.11 -7.69 -43.73
CA MET A 51 -10.50 -6.35 -43.32
C MET A 51 -10.27 -5.37 -44.46
N ILE A 52 -11.13 -4.37 -44.60
CA ILE A 52 -10.97 -3.33 -45.61
C ILE A 52 -9.86 -2.38 -45.16
N ILE A 53 -8.84 -2.19 -46.01
CA ILE A 53 -7.67 -1.35 -45.70
C ILE A 53 -8.09 0.08 -45.32
N ASP A 54 -9.07 0.64 -46.03
CA ASP A 54 -9.59 1.98 -45.74
C ASP A 54 -10.19 2.10 -44.32
N GLN A 55 -10.86 1.04 -43.84
CA GLN A 55 -11.40 1.00 -42.48
C GLN A 55 -10.29 0.94 -41.44
N ILE A 56 -9.23 0.16 -41.69
CA ILE A 56 -8.07 0.06 -40.79
C ILE A 56 -7.39 1.43 -40.63
N LEU A 57 -7.26 2.19 -41.72
CA LEU A 57 -6.58 3.48 -41.71
C LEU A 57 -7.42 4.62 -41.10
N LYS A 58 -8.76 4.53 -41.16
CA LYS A 58 -9.65 5.64 -40.80
C LYS A 58 -10.44 5.43 -39.52
N PHE A 59 -10.69 4.18 -39.12
CA PHE A 59 -11.60 3.87 -38.03
C PHE A 59 -10.89 3.23 -36.85
N PRO A 60 -11.38 3.47 -35.61
CA PRO A 60 -10.89 2.77 -34.44
C PRO A 60 -11.29 1.29 -34.51
N ALA A 61 -10.51 0.43 -33.84
CA ALA A 61 -10.61 -1.03 -33.91
C ALA A 61 -12.04 -1.60 -33.80
N GLN A 62 -12.87 -1.00 -32.94
CA GLN A 62 -14.24 -1.45 -32.69
C GLN A 62 -15.15 -1.28 -33.93
N LYS A 63 -14.86 -0.30 -34.78
CA LYS A 63 -15.64 0.03 -35.99
C LYS A 63 -15.14 -0.69 -37.24
N ILE A 64 -14.00 -1.37 -37.19
CA ILE A 64 -13.45 -2.15 -38.32
C ILE A 64 -14.24 -3.45 -38.48
N GLN A 65 -14.71 -3.74 -39.69
CA GLN A 65 -15.41 -4.99 -39.99
C GLN A 65 -14.44 -6.18 -39.92
N ASN A 66 -14.90 -7.33 -39.42
CA ASN A 66 -14.11 -8.56 -39.25
C ASN A 66 -12.87 -8.40 -38.33
N PHE A 67 -12.89 -7.42 -37.42
CA PHE A 67 -11.90 -7.27 -36.36
C PHE A 67 -12.53 -7.51 -34.97
N PRO A 68 -11.93 -8.30 -34.06
CA PRO A 68 -10.80 -9.17 -34.30
C PRO A 68 -11.14 -10.29 -35.32
N PRO A 69 -10.16 -10.83 -36.05
CA PRO A 69 -10.37 -11.86 -37.07
C PRO A 69 -10.74 -13.20 -36.43
N GLN A 70 -12.02 -13.38 -36.11
CA GLN A 70 -12.55 -14.60 -35.52
C GLN A 70 -13.67 -15.17 -36.39
N LYS A 71 -13.75 -16.50 -36.43
CA LYS A 71 -14.80 -17.23 -37.16
C LYS A 71 -16.21 -16.97 -36.60
N ASP A 72 -16.31 -16.75 -35.29
CA ASP A 72 -17.59 -16.53 -34.61
C ASP A 72 -17.92 -15.04 -34.51
N GLN A 73 -18.94 -14.62 -35.27
CA GLN A 73 -19.40 -13.23 -35.30
C GLN A 73 -19.99 -12.75 -33.96
N LYS A 74 -20.52 -13.66 -33.12
CA LYS A 74 -21.05 -13.31 -31.79
C LYS A 74 -19.90 -12.90 -30.87
N ASN A 75 -18.83 -13.69 -30.84
CA ASN A 75 -17.63 -13.40 -30.05
C ASN A 75 -16.96 -12.09 -30.52
N CYS A 76 -16.92 -11.81 -31.83
CA CYS A 76 -16.45 -10.53 -32.34
C CYS A 76 -17.22 -9.33 -31.77
N LYS A 77 -18.56 -9.42 -31.69
CA LYS A 77 -19.39 -8.33 -31.15
C LYS A 77 -19.13 -8.10 -29.66
N GLU A 78 -19.06 -9.18 -28.89
CA GLU A 78 -18.79 -9.12 -27.45
C GLU A 78 -17.40 -8.54 -27.18
N ILE A 79 -16.36 -8.98 -27.90
CA ILE A 79 -15.00 -8.44 -27.75
C ILE A 79 -14.95 -6.96 -28.11
N LYS A 80 -15.64 -6.53 -29.16
CA LYS A 80 -15.71 -5.11 -29.53
C LYS A 80 -16.32 -4.25 -28.40
N GLN A 81 -17.39 -4.73 -27.77
CA GLN A 81 -18.00 -4.06 -26.62
C GLN A 81 -17.03 -4.01 -25.43
N VAL A 82 -16.29 -5.09 -25.17
CA VAL A 82 -15.26 -5.11 -24.12
C VAL A 82 -14.17 -4.09 -24.43
N ILE A 83 -13.59 -4.08 -25.64
CA ILE A 83 -12.55 -3.11 -26.02
C ILE A 83 -13.06 -1.66 -25.87
N GLU A 84 -14.32 -1.41 -26.21
CA GLU A 84 -14.93 -0.09 -26.03
C GLU A 84 -15.12 0.28 -24.55
N ASN A 85 -15.46 -0.68 -23.69
CA ASN A 85 -15.74 -0.47 -22.27
C ASN A 85 -14.50 -0.43 -21.38
N PHE A 86 -13.39 -1.01 -21.84
CA PHE A 86 -12.12 -1.04 -21.13
C PHE A 86 -11.09 -0.07 -21.73
N SER A 87 -11.57 1.06 -22.29
CA SER A 87 -10.70 2.18 -22.62
C SER A 87 -10.11 2.80 -21.35
N LYS A 88 -8.94 3.45 -21.46
CA LYS A 88 -8.29 4.11 -20.31
C LYS A 88 -9.23 5.06 -19.56
N GLU A 89 -10.02 5.82 -20.31
CA GLU A 89 -10.99 6.77 -19.76
C GLU A 89 -12.11 6.07 -19.01
N LYS A 90 -12.74 5.03 -19.59
CA LYS A 90 -13.82 4.30 -18.93
C LYS A 90 -13.34 3.52 -17.71
N ILE A 91 -12.13 2.96 -17.74
CA ILE A 91 -11.50 2.36 -16.56
C ILE A 91 -11.33 3.39 -15.44
N GLN A 92 -10.87 4.60 -15.79
CA GLN A 92 -10.71 5.67 -14.82
C GLN A 92 -12.06 6.10 -14.22
N GLN A 93 -13.08 6.28 -15.07
CA GLN A 93 -14.45 6.57 -14.63
C GLN A 93 -15.01 5.48 -13.70
N PHE A 94 -14.75 4.20 -14.00
CA PHE A 94 -15.18 3.10 -13.14
C PHE A 94 -14.46 3.10 -11.79
N LYS A 95 -13.15 3.38 -11.75
CA LYS A 95 -12.40 3.53 -10.50
C LYS A 95 -12.96 4.66 -9.64
N GLU A 96 -13.22 5.81 -10.26
CA GLU A 96 -13.83 6.97 -9.58
C GLU A 96 -15.23 6.63 -9.07
N TYR A 97 -16.04 5.92 -9.85
CA TYR A 97 -17.34 5.43 -9.42
C TYR A 97 -17.23 4.58 -8.15
N VAL A 98 -16.33 3.58 -8.12
CA VAL A 98 -16.15 2.71 -6.94
C VAL A 98 -15.73 3.52 -5.71
N VAL A 99 -14.73 4.41 -5.85
CA VAL A 99 -14.28 5.27 -4.75
C VAL A 99 -15.40 6.17 -4.25
N ASN A 100 -16.20 6.74 -5.15
CA ASN A 100 -17.34 7.58 -4.78
C ASN A 100 -18.43 6.79 -4.06
N GLN A 101 -18.72 5.55 -4.48
CA GLN A 101 -19.66 4.67 -3.78
C GLN A 101 -19.20 4.41 -2.35
N ILE A 102 -17.92 4.03 -2.16
CA ILE A 102 -17.32 3.82 -0.84
C ILE A 102 -17.48 5.08 0.02
N ASN A 103 -17.00 6.22 -0.46
CA ASN A 103 -17.05 7.49 0.28
C ASN A 103 -18.48 7.89 0.64
N SER A 104 -19.43 7.75 -0.30
CA SER A 104 -20.84 8.07 -0.07
C SER A 104 -21.46 7.21 1.01
N TYR A 105 -21.12 5.91 1.04
CA TYR A 105 -21.65 4.98 2.01
C TYR A 105 -21.08 5.24 3.41
N TYR A 106 -19.76 5.45 3.54
CA TYR A 106 -19.15 5.85 4.81
C TYR A 106 -19.72 7.17 5.35
N LYS A 107 -19.98 8.15 4.47
CA LYS A 107 -20.63 9.40 4.86
C LYS A 107 -22.04 9.17 5.42
N LYS A 108 -22.84 8.32 4.77
CA LYS A 108 -24.19 7.95 5.22
C LYS A 108 -24.14 7.28 6.60
N ILE A 109 -23.29 6.26 6.77
CA ILE A 109 -23.13 5.54 8.04
C ILE A 109 -22.69 6.48 9.16
N ASN A 110 -21.74 7.38 8.90
CA ASN A 110 -21.31 8.38 9.89
C ASN A 110 -22.48 9.28 10.34
N GLN A 111 -23.35 9.71 9.41
CA GLN A 111 -24.53 10.50 9.75
C GLN A 111 -25.52 9.71 10.62
N GLU A 112 -25.81 8.46 10.25
CA GLU A 112 -26.73 7.59 10.99
C GLU A 112 -26.20 7.25 12.39
N ILE A 113 -24.91 6.91 12.53
CA ILE A 113 -24.28 6.64 13.82
C ILE A 113 -24.37 7.86 14.73
N ASN A 114 -24.04 9.05 14.24
CA ASN A 114 -24.10 10.27 15.03
C ASN A 114 -25.52 10.57 15.52
N GLN A 115 -26.53 10.39 14.66
CA GLN A 115 -27.93 10.55 15.06
C GLN A 115 -28.35 9.57 16.15
N VAL A 116 -27.98 8.29 16.00
CA VAL A 116 -28.27 7.24 16.98
C VAL A 116 -27.58 7.54 18.32
N LEU A 117 -26.31 7.95 18.31
CA LEU A 117 -25.56 8.28 19.53
C LEU A 117 -26.16 9.48 20.26
N LEU A 118 -26.56 10.53 19.53
CA LEU A 118 -27.23 11.70 20.11
C LEU A 118 -28.56 11.31 20.77
N GLN A 119 -29.35 10.47 20.10
CA GLN A 119 -30.62 9.99 20.63
C GLN A 119 -30.42 9.10 21.87
N GLN A 120 -29.44 8.19 21.83
CA GLN A 120 -29.12 7.33 22.98
C GLN A 120 -28.66 8.15 24.19
N LYS A 121 -27.76 9.12 23.98
CA LYS A 121 -27.32 10.03 25.05
C LYS A 121 -28.51 10.74 25.70
N LYS A 122 -29.42 11.29 24.89
CA LYS A 122 -30.63 11.96 25.40
C LYS A 122 -31.49 11.01 26.24
N ASN A 123 -31.73 9.80 25.73
CA ASN A 123 -32.56 8.81 26.43
C ASN A 123 -31.94 8.37 27.76
N ILE A 124 -30.61 8.17 27.80
CA ILE A 124 -29.89 7.78 29.02
C ILE A 124 -29.92 8.89 30.07
N ILE A 125 -29.68 10.15 29.67
CA ILE A 125 -29.80 11.30 30.57
C ILE A 125 -31.19 11.35 31.19
N GLN A 126 -32.24 11.21 30.37
CA GLN A 126 -33.62 11.20 30.85
C GLN A 126 -33.89 10.05 31.85
N GLN A 127 -33.32 8.87 31.62
CA GLN A 127 -33.44 7.75 32.55
C GLN A 127 -32.77 8.07 33.90
N PHE A 128 -31.56 8.65 33.88
CA PHE A 128 -30.88 9.06 35.11
C PHE A 128 -31.63 10.15 35.86
N GLU A 129 -32.15 11.17 35.16
CA GLU A 129 -32.99 12.21 35.77
C GLU A 129 -34.23 11.62 36.46
N ASN A 130 -34.86 10.61 35.85
CA ASN A 130 -36.04 9.96 36.42
C ASN A 130 -35.73 9.16 37.70
N ILE A 131 -34.53 8.59 37.83
CA ILE A 131 -34.13 7.79 39.01
C ILE A 131 -33.43 8.61 40.10
N MET A 132 -32.89 9.78 39.77
CA MET A 132 -32.22 10.70 40.72
C MET A 132 -33.22 11.51 41.56
N GLN A 133 -34.24 10.84 42.11
CA GLN A 133 -35.21 11.46 43.02
C GLN A 133 -34.73 11.28 44.46
N PHE A 134 -33.90 12.22 44.92
CA PHE A 134 -33.38 12.21 46.29
C PHE A 134 -34.28 13.01 47.23
N THR A 135 -34.50 12.47 48.43
CA THR A 135 -35.10 13.23 49.53
C THR A 135 -33.99 13.94 50.30
N ASP A 136 -34.17 15.22 50.63
CA ASP A 136 -33.27 15.90 51.55
C ASP A 136 -33.44 15.32 52.96
N VAL A 137 -32.45 14.54 53.39
CA VAL A 137 -32.41 13.91 54.71
C VAL A 137 -31.61 14.72 55.72
N SER A 138 -31.05 15.88 55.34
CA SER A 138 -30.26 16.70 56.26
C SER A 138 -31.10 17.22 57.42
N GLU A 139 -32.39 17.47 57.18
CA GLU A 139 -33.36 17.89 58.21
C GLU A 139 -33.65 16.82 59.26
N PHE A 140 -33.41 15.53 58.95
CA PHE A 140 -33.68 14.44 59.89
C PHE A 140 -32.82 14.50 61.14
N TYR A 141 -31.62 15.08 61.02
CA TYR A 141 -30.61 15.18 62.06
C TYR A 141 -30.20 16.64 62.32
N ASP A 142 -31.11 17.60 62.14
CA ASP A 142 -30.84 19.01 62.44
C ASP A 142 -30.64 19.24 63.95
N ILE A 143 -29.48 19.77 64.30
CA ILE A 143 -29.10 20.08 65.68
C ILE A 143 -29.40 21.53 66.07
N LYS A 144 -29.87 22.39 65.15
CA LYS A 144 -30.23 23.78 65.47
C LYS A 144 -31.20 23.87 66.65
N PRO A 145 -32.27 23.05 66.75
CA PRO A 145 -33.16 23.12 67.90
C PRO A 145 -32.44 22.78 69.22
N VAL A 146 -31.44 21.87 69.20
CA VAL A 146 -30.62 21.58 70.38
C VAL A 146 -29.83 22.80 70.82
N LYS A 147 -29.21 23.52 69.88
CA LYS A 147 -28.46 24.75 70.17
C LYS A 147 -29.36 25.83 70.78
N GLU A 148 -30.55 26.02 70.22
CA GLU A 148 -31.54 26.98 70.73
C GLU A 148 -32.02 26.62 72.14
N MET A 149 -32.28 25.34 72.42
CA MET A 149 -32.68 24.89 73.75
C MET A 149 -31.58 25.14 74.80
N ILE A 150 -30.33 24.84 74.46
CA ILE A 150 -29.19 25.11 75.33
C ILE A 150 -29.05 26.61 75.61
N GLN A 151 -29.21 27.45 74.57
CA GLN A 151 -29.13 28.90 74.71
C GLN A 151 -30.24 29.44 75.62
N LYS A 152 -31.50 29.03 75.42
CA LYS A 152 -32.63 29.44 76.27
C LYS A 152 -32.43 29.04 77.74
N TYR A 153 -31.81 27.89 77.98
CA TYR A 153 -31.46 27.46 79.34
C TYR A 153 -30.36 28.34 79.94
N GLN A 154 -29.32 28.68 79.18
CA GLN A 154 -28.24 29.59 79.62
C GLN A 154 -28.76 30.99 79.94
N GLU A 155 -29.76 31.47 79.22
CA GLU A 155 -30.41 32.76 79.40
C GLU A 155 -31.47 32.74 80.54
N ASN A 156 -31.66 31.60 81.22
CA ASN A 156 -32.68 31.34 82.24
C ASN A 156 -34.14 31.52 81.74
N GLU A 157 -34.39 31.40 80.43
CA GLU A 157 -35.74 31.44 79.85
C GLU A 157 -36.53 30.14 80.06
N ILE A 158 -35.81 29.01 80.21
CA ILE A 158 -36.36 27.70 80.56
C ILE A 158 -35.60 27.08 81.74
N ASP A 159 -36.27 26.23 82.51
CA ASP A 159 -35.66 25.44 83.57
C ASP A 159 -35.16 24.08 83.06
N LEU A 160 -34.48 23.34 83.94
CA LEU A 160 -33.89 22.04 83.61
C LEU A 160 -34.95 20.99 83.25
N GLU A 161 -36.13 21.03 83.88
CA GLU A 161 -37.22 20.10 83.57
C GLU A 161 -37.74 20.32 82.15
N LYS A 162 -37.96 21.58 81.74
CA LYS A 162 -38.33 21.92 80.35
C LYS A 162 -37.26 21.53 79.35
N LEU A 163 -35.98 21.75 79.68
CA LEU A 163 -34.87 21.33 78.82
C LEU A 163 -34.86 19.81 78.64
N PHE A 164 -35.05 19.06 79.73
CA PHE A 164 -35.10 17.60 79.72
C PHE A 164 -36.28 17.07 78.89
N ASP A 165 -37.48 17.63 79.06
CA ASP A 165 -38.67 17.24 78.30
C ASP A 165 -38.53 17.49 76.79
N GLN A 166 -37.95 18.63 76.40
CA GLN A 166 -37.72 18.94 75.00
C GLN A 166 -36.60 18.06 74.41
N GLN A 167 -35.54 17.81 75.16
CA GLN A 167 -34.48 16.86 74.79
C GLN A 167 -35.04 15.45 74.57
N LEU A 168 -35.94 14.98 75.43
CA LEU A 168 -36.50 13.62 75.31
C LEU A 168 -37.33 13.46 74.03
N LYS A 169 -38.05 14.49 73.62
CA LYS A 169 -38.78 14.53 72.34
C LYS A 169 -37.82 14.48 71.15
N MET A 170 -36.73 15.24 71.20
CA MET A 170 -35.72 15.21 70.14
C MET A 170 -34.98 13.88 70.09
N LYS A 171 -34.62 13.29 71.23
CA LYS A 171 -33.97 11.97 71.30
C LYS A 171 -34.79 10.92 70.55
N LYS A 172 -36.09 10.81 70.84
CA LYS A 172 -37.00 9.86 70.14
C LYS A 172 -37.06 10.09 68.64
N SER A 173 -36.99 11.35 68.20
CA SER A 173 -37.01 11.73 66.79
C SER A 173 -35.69 11.46 66.08
N LEU A 174 -34.55 11.57 66.76
CA LEU A 174 -33.21 11.30 66.21
C LEU A 174 -32.87 9.80 66.20
N GLU A 175 -33.40 9.05 67.17
CA GLU A 175 -33.26 7.59 67.27
C GLU A 175 -34.33 6.82 66.46
N ASP A 176 -35.14 7.52 65.64
CA ASP A 176 -36.15 6.89 64.79
C ASP A 176 -35.49 6.04 63.69
N GLU A 177 -35.64 4.72 63.82
CA GLU A 177 -35.10 3.72 62.90
C GLU A 177 -35.54 3.96 61.45
N LYS A 178 -36.76 4.47 61.22
CA LYS A 178 -37.24 4.77 59.87
C LYS A 178 -36.43 5.87 59.20
N LYS A 179 -36.02 6.91 59.94
CA LYS A 179 -35.16 7.97 59.41
C LYS A 179 -33.77 7.46 59.06
N PHE A 180 -33.24 6.56 59.89
CA PHE A 180 -31.99 5.89 59.61
C PHE A 180 -32.09 5.05 58.33
N GLU A 181 -33.12 4.21 58.21
CA GLU A 181 -33.36 3.39 57.00
C GLU A 181 -33.49 4.26 55.74
N ILE A 182 -34.27 5.34 55.79
CA ILE A 182 -34.42 6.27 54.65
C ILE A 182 -33.05 6.87 54.29
N THR A 183 -32.29 7.34 55.27
CA THR A 183 -30.95 7.93 55.05
C THR A 183 -29.99 6.93 54.40
N MET A 184 -29.95 5.70 54.91
CA MET A 184 -29.13 4.63 54.36
C MET A 184 -29.58 4.22 52.95
N ASN A 185 -30.88 4.21 52.69
CA ASN A 185 -31.42 3.94 51.35
C ASN A 185 -31.02 5.02 50.34
N GLN A 186 -31.02 6.31 50.73
CA GLN A 186 -30.52 7.39 49.86
C GLN A 186 -29.04 7.19 49.49
N LEU A 187 -28.21 6.78 50.46
CA LEU A 187 -26.80 6.44 50.21
C LEU A 187 -26.65 5.24 49.27
N ASN A 188 -27.45 4.19 49.47
CA ASN A 188 -27.43 2.99 48.63
C ASN A 188 -27.85 3.31 47.19
N ILE A 189 -28.91 4.12 47.01
CA ILE A 189 -29.35 4.61 45.69
C ILE A 189 -28.23 5.38 45.01
N GLN A 190 -27.54 6.28 45.73
CA GLN A 190 -26.42 7.04 45.16
C GLN A 190 -25.28 6.12 44.70
N ASN A 191 -24.94 5.10 45.49
CA ASN A 191 -23.91 4.13 45.13
C ASN A 191 -24.32 3.29 43.92
N GLU A 192 -25.58 2.87 43.85
CA GLU A 192 -26.09 2.11 42.71
C GLU A 192 -26.08 2.96 41.42
N ILE A 193 -26.45 4.24 41.50
CA ILE A 193 -26.35 5.16 40.36
C ILE A 193 -24.90 5.26 39.85
N LYS A 194 -23.91 5.35 40.76
CA LYS A 194 -22.49 5.35 40.37
C LYS A 194 -22.10 4.04 39.65
N ASN A 195 -22.57 2.90 40.14
CA ASN A 195 -22.33 1.60 39.50
C ASN A 195 -22.97 1.54 38.11
N GLN A 196 -24.19 2.04 37.95
CA GLN A 196 -24.89 2.05 36.66
C GLN A 196 -24.20 2.96 35.64
N ILE A 197 -23.61 4.09 36.07
CA ILE A 197 -22.78 4.93 35.20
C ILE A 197 -21.57 4.15 34.68
N GLU A 198 -20.91 3.36 35.54
CA GLU A 198 -19.74 2.59 35.12
C GLU A 198 -20.12 1.44 34.19
N ASN A 199 -21.22 0.74 34.48
CA ASN A 199 -21.79 -0.28 33.60
C ASN A 199 -22.16 0.30 32.22
N MET A 200 -22.76 1.50 32.19
CA MET A 200 -23.08 2.20 30.94
C MET A 200 -21.81 2.48 30.12
N LYS A 201 -20.71 2.94 30.73
CA LYS A 201 -19.44 3.17 30.01
C LYS A 201 -18.92 1.88 29.39
N GLN A 202 -18.86 0.79 30.18
CA GLN A 202 -18.40 -0.50 29.67
C GLN A 202 -19.23 -1.01 28.50
N GLN A 203 -20.55 -0.77 28.50
CA GLN A 203 -21.41 -1.11 27.37
C GLN A 203 -21.14 -0.26 26.12
N LEU A 204 -20.80 1.02 26.29
CA LEU A 204 -20.40 1.88 25.18
C LEU A 204 -19.04 1.46 24.60
N ASP A 205 -18.08 1.10 25.44
CA ASP A 205 -16.76 0.64 25.01
C ASP A 205 -16.86 -0.65 24.18
N ARG A 206 -17.64 -1.65 24.64
CA ARG A 206 -17.88 -2.88 23.87
C ARG A 206 -18.52 -2.62 22.51
N LYS A 207 -19.43 -1.65 22.42
CA LYS A 207 -20.04 -1.28 21.14
C LYS A 207 -19.04 -0.58 20.23
N LEU A 208 -18.11 0.21 20.79
CA LEU A 208 -17.05 0.85 20.03
C LEU A 208 -16.09 -0.17 19.42
N GLU A 209 -15.75 -1.24 20.15
CA GLU A 209 -14.89 -2.32 19.65
C GLU A 209 -15.45 -2.95 18.37
N ILE A 210 -16.77 -3.18 18.30
CA ILE A 210 -17.42 -3.73 17.09
C ILE A 210 -17.23 -2.78 15.88
N PHE A 211 -17.22 -1.47 16.10
CA PHE A 211 -16.96 -0.50 15.01
C PHE A 211 -15.49 -0.41 14.61
N GLN A 212 -14.56 -0.93 15.42
CA GLN A 212 -13.14 -0.97 15.10
C GLN A 212 -12.76 -2.20 14.27
N GLU A 213 -13.66 -3.18 14.13
CA GLU A 213 -13.44 -4.32 13.24
C GLU A 213 -13.30 -3.86 11.78
N GLU A 214 -12.23 -4.30 11.12
CA GLU A 214 -11.95 -3.91 9.74
C GLU A 214 -12.95 -4.54 8.76
N VAL A 215 -13.47 -3.73 7.85
CA VAL A 215 -14.23 -4.23 6.71
C VAL A 215 -13.25 -4.76 5.67
N VAL A 216 -13.21 -6.09 5.53
CA VAL A 216 -12.35 -6.78 4.55
C VAL A 216 -13.14 -7.07 3.28
N ILE A 217 -12.56 -6.74 2.13
CA ILE A 217 -13.11 -7.09 0.81
C ILE A 217 -12.51 -8.43 0.39
N ASP A 218 -13.35 -9.41 0.05
CA ASP A 218 -12.90 -10.66 -0.56
C ASP A 218 -12.43 -10.40 -2.00
N THR A 219 -11.11 -10.46 -2.21
CA THR A 219 -10.48 -10.23 -3.51
C THR A 219 -10.10 -11.53 -4.20
N ASN A 220 -10.42 -12.71 -3.67
CA ASN A 220 -9.89 -13.98 -4.17
C ASN A 220 -10.23 -14.21 -5.65
N LEU A 221 -11.50 -14.05 -6.02
CA LEU A 221 -11.94 -14.24 -7.40
C LEU A 221 -11.36 -13.17 -8.35
N ILE A 222 -11.22 -11.93 -7.88
CA ILE A 222 -10.61 -10.83 -8.65
C ILE A 222 -9.14 -11.15 -8.93
N ASN A 223 -8.41 -11.62 -7.91
CA ASN A 223 -7.01 -12.01 -8.03
C ASN A 223 -6.83 -13.16 -9.02
N GLN A 224 -7.71 -14.18 -8.98
CA GLN A 224 -7.71 -15.27 -9.96
C GLN A 224 -7.87 -14.77 -11.41
N TYR A 225 -8.77 -13.82 -11.66
CA TYR A 225 -8.92 -13.23 -12.99
C TYR A 225 -7.71 -12.37 -13.38
N GLN A 226 -7.11 -11.65 -12.43
CA GLN A 226 -5.90 -10.86 -12.70
C GLN A 226 -4.70 -11.74 -13.03
N GLU A 227 -4.53 -12.87 -12.35
CA GLU A 227 -3.49 -13.86 -12.65
C GLU A 227 -3.64 -14.40 -14.08
N GLN A 228 -4.86 -14.75 -14.49
CA GLN A 228 -5.13 -15.20 -15.86
C GLN A 228 -4.77 -14.15 -16.92
N VAL A 229 -5.04 -12.87 -16.64
CA VAL A 229 -4.65 -11.77 -17.54
C VAL A 229 -3.14 -11.55 -17.54
N GLN A 230 -2.47 -11.62 -16.38
CA GLN A 230 -1.03 -11.46 -16.26
C GLN A 230 -0.26 -12.57 -16.98
N HIS A 231 -0.74 -13.81 -16.99
CA HIS A 231 -0.15 -14.90 -17.77
C HIS A 231 -0.16 -14.59 -19.28
N VAL A 232 -1.26 -14.04 -19.82
CA VAL A 232 -1.34 -13.65 -21.24
C VAL A 232 -0.43 -12.47 -21.56
N GLU A 233 -0.31 -11.49 -20.66
CA GLU A 233 0.67 -10.40 -20.83
C GLU A 233 2.12 -10.88 -20.73
N GLN A 234 2.41 -11.88 -19.90
CA GLN A 234 3.75 -12.48 -19.79
C GLN A 234 4.13 -13.26 -21.05
N ASP A 235 3.20 -14.00 -21.65
CA ASP A 235 3.41 -14.72 -22.91
C ASP A 235 3.59 -13.76 -24.10
N GLN A 236 2.81 -12.67 -24.16
CA GLN A 236 2.99 -11.62 -25.19
C GLN A 236 4.26 -10.79 -24.98
N LYS A 237 4.65 -10.51 -23.72
CA LYS A 237 5.92 -9.84 -23.38
C LYS A 237 7.15 -10.76 -23.54
N GLN A 238 6.99 -12.08 -23.67
CA GLN A 238 8.09 -13.00 -23.99
C GLN A 238 8.42 -12.98 -25.49
N GLN A 239 7.47 -12.72 -26.39
CA GLN A 239 7.73 -12.68 -27.85
C GLN A 239 8.24 -11.33 -28.38
N MET A 240 8.06 -10.20 -27.69
CA MET A 240 8.49 -8.88 -28.19
C MET A 240 9.71 -8.25 -27.48
N ASN A 241 10.26 -8.80 -26.39
CA ASN A 241 11.29 -8.10 -25.59
C ASN A 241 12.36 -9.03 -24.97
N GLU A 242 13.05 -9.83 -25.78
CA GLU A 242 14.23 -10.57 -25.30
C GLU A 242 15.46 -9.68 -25.01
N SER A 243 15.47 -8.41 -25.42
CA SER A 243 16.63 -7.54 -25.26
C SER A 243 16.63 -6.65 -24.00
N GLN A 244 15.56 -6.63 -23.18
CA GLN A 244 15.42 -5.62 -22.10
C GLN A 244 14.94 -6.15 -20.72
N LYS A 245 14.96 -7.47 -20.48
CA LYS A 245 14.38 -8.08 -19.25
C LYS A 245 15.34 -8.31 -18.08
N TYR A 246 16.62 -7.96 -18.21
CA TYR A 246 17.61 -8.28 -17.18
C TYR A 246 18.58 -7.13 -17.03
N LEU A 247 18.76 -6.67 -15.79
CA LEU A 247 19.83 -5.76 -15.44
C LEU A 247 21.13 -6.56 -15.35
N LYS A 248 22.08 -6.33 -16.25
CA LYS A 248 23.38 -7.01 -16.20
C LYS A 248 24.22 -6.44 -15.07
N PHE A 249 24.95 -7.31 -14.38
CA PHE A 249 25.92 -6.95 -13.36
C PHE A 249 27.32 -7.44 -13.73
N TYR A 250 28.32 -6.68 -13.28
CA TYR A 250 29.73 -6.93 -13.48
C TYR A 250 30.45 -6.89 -12.13
N LYS A 251 31.54 -7.65 -12.01
CA LYS A 251 32.40 -7.65 -10.82
C LYS A 251 33.33 -6.44 -10.84
N SER A 252 33.41 -5.71 -9.74
CA SER A 252 34.40 -4.65 -9.53
C SER A 252 35.82 -5.22 -9.40
N ASN A 253 36.84 -4.52 -9.89
CA ASN A 253 38.26 -4.76 -9.58
C ASN A 253 38.69 -4.25 -8.20
N TYR A 254 37.79 -3.60 -7.46
CA TYR A 254 38.06 -3.28 -6.06
C TYR A 254 38.34 -4.57 -5.28
N ASN A 255 39.50 -4.64 -4.63
CA ASN A 255 40.02 -5.87 -4.02
C ASN A 255 39.99 -7.06 -5.00
N SER A 256 40.68 -6.94 -6.14
CA SER A 256 40.63 -7.89 -7.27
C SER A 256 40.82 -9.37 -6.89
N HIS A 257 41.58 -9.68 -5.85
CA HIS A 257 41.77 -11.03 -5.32
C HIS A 257 40.48 -11.69 -4.79
N LEU A 258 39.43 -10.91 -4.50
CA LEU A 258 38.13 -11.37 -4.00
C LEU A 258 37.11 -11.63 -5.11
N LYS A 259 37.44 -11.34 -6.37
CA LYS A 259 36.49 -11.49 -7.50
C LYS A 259 35.95 -12.91 -7.65
N ASP A 260 36.75 -13.91 -7.31
CA ASP A 260 36.38 -15.31 -7.46
C ASP A 260 35.32 -15.75 -6.44
N GLU A 261 35.18 -15.01 -5.34
CA GLU A 261 34.12 -15.19 -4.34
C GLU A 261 32.76 -14.64 -4.77
N ILE A 262 32.68 -13.93 -5.89
CA ILE A 262 31.43 -13.41 -6.45
C ILE A 262 31.05 -14.28 -7.65
N GLN A 263 29.86 -14.87 -7.66
CA GLN A 263 29.34 -15.60 -8.81
C GLN A 263 28.06 -14.95 -9.32
N ILE A 264 28.10 -14.41 -10.54
CA ILE A 264 26.94 -13.83 -11.22
C ILE A 264 26.39 -14.88 -12.18
N LYS A 265 25.22 -15.43 -11.88
CA LYS A 265 24.56 -16.53 -12.60
C LYS A 265 23.27 -16.05 -13.24
N TYR A 266 22.76 -16.83 -14.21
CA TYR A 266 21.46 -16.60 -14.84
C TYR A 266 21.27 -15.17 -15.35
N ASN A 267 22.25 -14.67 -16.11
CA ASN A 267 22.25 -13.32 -16.68
C ASN A 267 22.07 -12.20 -15.64
N GLY A 268 22.67 -12.36 -14.46
CA GLY A 268 22.60 -11.35 -13.40
C GLY A 268 21.44 -11.55 -12.42
N ARG A 269 20.53 -12.51 -12.65
CA ARG A 269 19.42 -12.75 -11.72
C ARG A 269 19.84 -13.31 -10.37
N ARG A 270 20.95 -14.05 -10.32
CA ARG A 270 21.46 -14.60 -9.08
C ARG A 270 22.90 -14.18 -8.89
N ILE A 271 23.19 -13.58 -7.75
CA ILE A 271 24.53 -13.19 -7.35
C ILE A 271 24.81 -13.90 -6.04
N ASP A 272 25.76 -14.83 -6.06
CA ASP A 272 26.23 -15.52 -4.86
C ASP A 272 27.53 -14.85 -4.39
N ILE A 273 27.61 -14.51 -3.11
CA ILE A 273 28.80 -13.93 -2.45
C ILE A 273 29.30 -14.96 -1.44
N ASP A 274 30.42 -15.60 -1.73
CA ASP A 274 31.07 -16.63 -0.91
C ASP A 274 31.63 -16.03 0.41
N ASN A 275 31.85 -16.86 1.42
CA ASN A 275 32.31 -16.49 2.77
C ASN A 275 33.80 -16.81 3.01
N GLN A 276 34.60 -17.03 1.96
CA GLN A 276 36.02 -17.38 2.12
C GLN A 276 36.83 -16.27 2.80
N THR A 277 36.44 -15.01 2.59
CA THR A 277 37.04 -13.84 3.27
C THR A 277 36.03 -13.06 4.12
N PHE A 278 36.54 -12.53 5.24
CA PHE A 278 35.78 -11.88 6.31
C PHE A 278 36.15 -10.41 6.45
N LEU A 279 35.18 -9.53 6.74
CA LEU A 279 35.35 -8.06 6.86
C LEU A 279 35.93 -7.36 5.63
N GLU A 280 36.04 -8.07 4.51
CA GLU A 280 36.49 -7.52 3.24
C GLU A 280 35.29 -7.07 2.40
N SER A 281 35.50 -6.00 1.63
CA SER A 281 34.44 -5.39 0.83
C SER A 281 34.41 -5.98 -0.57
N LYS A 282 33.32 -6.67 -0.89
CA LYS A 282 33.01 -7.25 -2.19
C LYS A 282 32.03 -6.35 -2.93
N GLN A 283 32.28 -6.08 -4.21
CA GLN A 283 31.51 -5.09 -4.97
C GLN A 283 31.15 -5.58 -6.37
N ILE A 284 29.94 -5.23 -6.78
CA ILE A 284 29.45 -5.39 -8.16
C ILE A 284 28.78 -4.10 -8.60
N TYR A 285 28.62 -3.94 -9.90
CA TYR A 285 27.92 -2.79 -10.49
C TYR A 285 27.12 -3.20 -11.72
N SER A 286 26.06 -2.47 -12.03
CA SER A 286 25.21 -2.74 -13.19
C SER A 286 25.81 -2.27 -14.51
N GLU A 287 25.20 -2.65 -15.63
CA GLU A 287 25.38 -1.91 -16.88
C GLU A 287 24.94 -0.44 -16.76
N ASP A 288 25.26 0.36 -17.76
CA ASP A 288 24.91 1.77 -17.76
C ASP A 288 23.41 1.97 -17.99
N LEU A 289 22.82 2.89 -17.24
CA LEU A 289 21.38 3.17 -17.19
C LEU A 289 21.10 4.64 -17.53
N GLU A 290 19.96 4.89 -18.16
CA GLU A 290 19.55 6.21 -18.64
C GLU A 290 19.05 7.10 -17.49
N LYS A 291 19.55 8.34 -17.40
CA LYS A 291 19.20 9.30 -16.34
C LYS A 291 17.73 9.76 -16.36
N ASN A 292 17.01 9.58 -17.46
CA ASN A 292 15.63 10.05 -17.63
C ASN A 292 14.56 8.98 -17.34
N LYS A 293 14.96 7.82 -16.80
CA LYS A 293 14.05 6.71 -16.52
C LYS A 293 13.93 6.42 -15.04
N THR A 294 12.84 5.73 -14.67
CA THR A 294 12.67 5.17 -13.33
C THR A 294 12.99 3.68 -13.35
N TYR A 295 13.81 3.24 -12.40
CA TYR A 295 14.19 1.85 -12.24
C TYR A 295 13.61 1.29 -10.96
N HIS A 296 13.05 0.08 -11.04
CA HIS A 296 12.52 -0.65 -9.89
C HIS A 296 13.02 -2.09 -9.96
N LEU A 297 13.84 -2.46 -8.98
CA LEU A 297 14.44 -3.77 -8.83
C LEU A 297 13.81 -4.47 -7.62
N GLN A 298 13.29 -5.68 -7.81
CA GLN A 298 12.76 -6.51 -6.73
C GLN A 298 13.72 -7.66 -6.44
N MET A 299 14.12 -7.84 -5.19
CA MET A 299 15.16 -8.79 -4.80
C MET A 299 14.76 -9.59 -3.56
N LYS A 300 15.04 -10.89 -3.57
CA LYS A 300 15.08 -11.73 -2.38
C LYS A 300 16.53 -11.89 -1.94
N ILE A 301 16.79 -11.70 -0.66
CA ILE A 301 18.15 -11.79 -0.10
C ILE A 301 18.15 -12.89 0.95
N ASN A 302 19.12 -13.79 0.85
CA ASN A 302 19.38 -14.83 1.83
C ASN A 302 20.66 -14.53 2.57
N PHE A 303 20.53 -14.18 3.85
CA PHE A 303 21.65 -13.91 4.76
C PHE A 303 22.06 -15.15 5.57
N HIS A 304 21.44 -16.32 5.31
CA HIS A 304 21.66 -17.57 6.05
C HIS A 304 21.57 -17.33 7.56
N GLN A 305 20.48 -16.67 7.99
CA GLN A 305 20.17 -16.31 9.37
C GLN A 305 21.15 -15.30 10.02
N LYS A 306 22.11 -14.74 9.27
CA LYS A 306 23.06 -13.72 9.73
C LYS A 306 22.85 -12.40 8.99
N ASN A 307 21.72 -11.74 9.23
CA ASN A 307 21.33 -10.51 8.53
C ASN A 307 22.00 -9.22 9.05
N LYS A 308 22.87 -9.29 10.05
CA LYS A 308 23.72 -8.19 10.53
C LYS A 308 25.03 -8.08 9.73
N GLN A 309 24.90 -8.09 8.42
CA GLN A 309 25.99 -7.96 7.45
C GLN A 309 25.83 -6.65 6.68
N LEU A 310 26.93 -6.05 6.24
CA LEU A 310 26.82 -4.82 5.45
C LEU A 310 26.33 -5.18 4.06
N LEU A 311 25.16 -4.67 3.68
CA LEU A 311 24.68 -4.68 2.30
C LEU A 311 24.20 -3.27 1.95
N ALA A 312 24.80 -2.68 0.92
CA ALA A 312 24.50 -1.33 0.49
C ALA A 312 24.28 -1.23 -1.02
N PHE A 313 23.40 -0.32 -1.40
CA PHE A 313 23.09 0.06 -2.78
C PHE A 313 23.55 1.49 -3.02
N VAL A 314 24.21 1.71 -4.15
CA VAL A 314 24.91 2.96 -4.45
C VAL A 314 24.58 3.41 -5.85
N LEU A 315 24.40 4.71 -6.07
CA LEU A 315 24.32 5.28 -7.42
C LEU A 315 25.62 5.95 -7.81
N LEU A 316 26.20 5.43 -8.88
CA LEU A 316 27.41 5.92 -9.53
C LEU A 316 27.03 6.57 -10.87
N GLY A 317 27.89 7.45 -11.37
CA GLY A 317 27.85 7.94 -12.74
C GLY A 317 28.73 7.10 -13.68
N GLN A 318 28.45 7.15 -14.98
CA GLN A 318 29.20 6.41 -16.01
C GLN A 318 30.71 6.68 -15.98
N ASN A 319 31.10 7.93 -15.68
CA ASN A 319 32.50 8.35 -15.67
C ASN A 319 33.17 8.15 -14.31
N ASP A 320 32.44 7.64 -13.31
CA ASP A 320 33.01 7.33 -12.02
C ASP A 320 33.84 6.05 -12.06
N ASN A 321 34.87 5.99 -11.22
CA ASN A 321 35.68 4.79 -11.10
C ASN A 321 34.88 3.69 -10.37
N LYS A 322 34.56 2.61 -11.07
CA LYS A 322 33.74 1.50 -10.55
C LYS A 322 34.55 0.54 -9.64
N ASP A 323 35.86 0.76 -9.54
CA ASP A 323 36.85 -0.09 -8.87
C ASP A 323 37.46 0.54 -7.61
N ILE A 324 36.77 1.51 -7.00
CA ILE A 324 37.10 2.11 -5.70
C ILE A 324 36.02 1.83 -4.64
N GLY A 325 36.31 2.14 -3.38
CA GLY A 325 35.33 2.05 -2.31
C GLY A 325 34.13 2.98 -2.54
N TYR A 326 32.91 2.45 -2.44
CA TYR A 326 31.68 3.21 -2.68
C TYR A 326 31.22 4.14 -1.53
N GLN A 327 32.12 4.56 -0.65
CA GLN A 327 31.77 5.26 0.61
C GLN A 327 31.32 6.72 0.41
N ASN A 328 31.72 7.36 -0.69
CA ASN A 328 31.52 8.79 -0.93
C ASN A 328 30.45 9.08 -2.00
N TYR A 329 29.57 8.12 -2.27
CA TYR A 329 28.52 8.20 -3.28
C TYR A 329 27.15 8.07 -2.64
N ASN A 330 26.10 8.55 -3.31
CA ASN A 330 24.71 8.39 -2.91
C ASN A 330 24.41 6.93 -2.54
N ILE A 331 24.28 6.64 -1.26
CA ILE A 331 24.24 5.28 -0.72
C ILE A 331 23.03 5.06 0.17
N ILE A 332 22.49 3.84 0.12
CA ILE A 332 21.56 3.31 1.09
C ILE A 332 22.10 1.98 1.62
N ILE A 333 22.16 1.86 2.93
CA ILE A 333 22.56 0.65 3.65
C ILE A 333 21.30 -0.05 4.15
N LEU A 334 21.06 -1.27 3.65
CA LEU A 334 19.96 -2.14 4.08
C LEU A 334 20.19 -2.63 5.51
N SER A 335 21.43 -3.01 5.83
CA SER A 335 21.85 -3.50 7.13
C SER A 335 23.36 -3.29 7.28
N ASN A 336 23.84 -3.12 8.50
CA ASN A 336 25.26 -3.08 8.85
C ASN A 336 25.58 -4.12 9.95
N ASN A 337 26.79 -4.10 10.52
CA ASN A 337 27.19 -5.00 11.61
C ASN A 337 26.34 -4.89 12.89
N GLN A 338 25.61 -3.79 13.07
CA GLN A 338 24.67 -3.57 14.16
C GLN A 338 23.21 -3.83 13.76
N GLY A 339 22.95 -4.21 12.50
CA GLY A 339 21.60 -4.36 11.95
C GLY A 339 20.90 -3.03 11.68
N LYS A 340 21.62 -1.90 11.65
CA LYS A 340 21.05 -0.59 11.33
C LYS A 340 20.96 -0.39 9.82
N CYS A 341 19.86 0.24 9.40
CA CYS A 341 19.67 0.74 8.04
C CYS A 341 19.71 2.27 8.05
N PHE A 342 20.30 2.88 7.03
CA PHE A 342 20.44 4.33 6.90
C PHE A 342 20.84 4.69 5.45
N ALA A 343 20.78 5.97 5.11
CA ALA A 343 21.23 6.57 3.87
C ALA A 343 22.30 7.62 4.17
N ASP A 344 23.25 7.78 3.26
CA ASP A 344 24.32 8.77 3.41
C ASP A 344 24.70 9.38 2.06
N GLU A 345 25.50 10.44 2.08
CA GLU A 345 26.12 11.08 0.92
C GLU A 345 25.15 11.64 -0.12
N GLY A 346 23.84 11.69 0.16
CA GLY A 346 22.87 12.47 -0.61
C GLY A 346 22.47 13.78 0.10
N GLU A 347 21.50 14.48 -0.47
CA GLU A 347 21.01 15.76 0.07
C GLU A 347 20.22 15.58 1.38
N LYS A 348 19.55 14.43 1.54
CA LYS A 348 18.70 14.16 2.70
C LYS A 348 18.41 12.67 2.88
N GLU A 349 18.47 12.23 4.13
CA GLU A 349 18.01 10.91 4.58
C GLU A 349 16.55 10.98 5.08
N ILE A 350 15.78 9.93 4.77
CA ILE A 350 14.46 9.67 5.36
C ILE A 350 14.37 8.18 5.75
N ILE A 351 14.11 7.89 7.02
CA ILE A 351 13.90 6.52 7.53
C ILE A 351 12.50 6.45 8.16
N MET A 352 11.75 5.40 7.86
CA MET A 352 10.45 5.10 8.49
C MET A 352 10.33 3.60 8.78
N GLY A 353 9.63 3.27 9.87
CA GLY A 353 9.35 1.88 10.25
C GLY A 353 10.46 1.18 11.05
N LEU A 354 10.47 -0.14 10.98
CA LEU A 354 11.42 -1.05 11.64
C LEU A 354 12.72 -1.17 10.85
N LYS A 355 13.82 -1.55 11.52
CA LYS A 355 15.06 -1.91 10.83
C LYS A 355 14.85 -3.21 10.07
N PHE A 356 15.39 -3.30 8.87
CA PHE A 356 15.28 -4.52 8.07
C PHE A 356 15.79 -5.76 8.81
N ALA A 357 16.89 -5.64 9.57
CA ALA A 357 17.44 -6.74 10.34
C ALA A 357 16.50 -7.31 11.44
N ASP A 358 15.50 -6.54 11.88
CA ASP A 358 14.59 -6.97 12.96
C ASP A 358 13.45 -7.87 12.46
N PHE A 359 13.15 -7.84 11.16
CA PHE A 359 12.03 -8.62 10.57
C PHE A 359 12.39 -9.40 9.30
N TRP A 360 13.64 -9.30 8.81
CA TRP A 360 14.06 -9.97 7.57
C TRP A 360 13.89 -11.49 7.68
N LYS A 361 13.29 -12.08 6.65
CA LYS A 361 13.18 -13.53 6.49
C LYS A 361 13.81 -13.96 5.17
N ASP A 362 14.79 -14.85 5.25
CA ASP A 362 15.55 -15.33 4.09
C ASP A 362 14.63 -15.93 3.03
N ASN A 363 14.77 -15.49 1.78
CA ASN A 363 13.99 -15.91 0.61
C ASN A 363 12.45 -15.67 0.68
N GLU A 364 11.95 -15.10 1.78
CA GLU A 364 10.54 -14.70 1.93
C GLU A 364 10.37 -13.20 1.72
N THR A 365 11.19 -12.37 2.38
CA THR A 365 11.10 -10.92 2.26
C THR A 365 11.59 -10.45 0.89
N ILE A 366 10.77 -9.64 0.21
CA ILE A 366 11.12 -8.98 -1.04
C ILE A 366 11.56 -7.55 -0.72
N LEU A 367 12.79 -7.22 -1.12
CA LEU A 367 13.31 -5.86 -1.15
C LEU A 367 12.90 -5.19 -2.46
N ASN A 368 12.24 -4.05 -2.37
CA ASN A 368 12.05 -3.15 -3.48
C ASN A 368 13.13 -2.07 -3.41
N LEU A 369 13.97 -1.99 -4.43
CA LEU A 369 14.91 -0.90 -4.66
C LEU A 369 14.39 -0.06 -5.83
N LYS A 370 14.10 1.21 -5.58
CA LYS A 370 13.59 2.13 -6.60
C LYS A 370 14.47 3.36 -6.70
N PHE A 371 14.81 3.76 -7.92
CA PHE A 371 15.57 4.99 -8.14
C PHE A 371 15.20 5.71 -9.44
N ASN A 372 15.31 7.03 -9.40
CA ASN A 372 15.12 7.93 -10.53
C ASN A 372 16.04 9.16 -10.32
N TYR A 373 16.93 9.40 -11.28
CA TYR A 373 17.88 10.50 -11.19
C TYR A 373 17.21 11.88 -11.26
N GLN A 374 16.23 12.09 -12.16
CA GLN A 374 15.52 13.37 -12.30
C GLN A 374 14.70 13.74 -11.07
N GLU A 375 14.04 12.75 -10.45
CA GLU A 375 13.25 12.93 -9.23
C GLU A 375 14.11 12.96 -7.96
N LYS A 376 15.45 12.86 -8.09
CA LYS A 376 16.40 12.73 -7.00
C LYS A 376 16.03 11.62 -6.01
N LEU A 377 15.58 10.49 -6.53
CA LEU A 377 15.03 9.39 -5.75
C LEU A 377 15.98 8.19 -5.73
N LEU A 378 16.38 7.74 -4.55
CA LEU A 378 16.91 6.41 -4.28
C LEU A 378 16.21 5.90 -3.02
N GLU A 379 15.50 4.77 -3.06
CA GLU A 379 14.79 4.25 -1.90
C GLU A 379 14.76 2.73 -1.87
N ILE A 380 14.69 2.18 -0.66
CA ILE A 380 14.44 0.76 -0.41
C ILE A 380 13.26 0.57 0.56
N TYR A 381 12.48 -0.48 0.33
CA TYR A 381 11.37 -0.88 1.20
C TYR A 381 10.98 -2.34 1.01
N ASP A 382 10.38 -2.98 2.01
CA ASP A 382 9.74 -4.28 1.84
C ASP A 382 8.30 -4.14 1.31
N ASP A 383 7.73 -5.21 0.75
CA ASP A 383 6.37 -5.21 0.18
C ASP A 383 5.28 -4.73 1.16
N LYS A 384 5.48 -4.96 2.47
CA LYS A 384 4.53 -4.55 3.51
C LYS A 384 4.88 -3.19 4.11
N ARG A 385 5.90 -2.50 3.60
CA ARG A 385 6.43 -1.21 4.08
C ARG A 385 6.69 -1.19 5.60
N LYS A 386 7.10 -2.33 6.16
CA LYS A 386 7.55 -2.43 7.55
C LYS A 386 8.86 -1.70 7.76
N GLY A 387 9.75 -1.71 6.78
CA GLY A 387 10.98 -0.91 6.74
C GLY A 387 11.03 -0.06 5.48
N TYR A 388 11.47 1.20 5.63
CA TYR A 388 11.61 2.15 4.54
C TYR A 388 12.82 3.05 4.78
N VAL A 389 13.71 3.14 3.78
CA VAL A 389 14.82 4.09 3.78
C VAL A 389 14.88 4.77 2.42
N LYS A 390 15.01 6.09 2.42
CA LYS A 390 15.15 6.91 1.22
C LYS A 390 16.34 7.86 1.37
N ASN A 391 17.08 7.96 0.28
CA ASN A 391 18.12 8.93 0.05
C ASN A 391 17.65 9.90 -1.06
N VAL A 392 17.66 11.19 -0.76
CA VAL A 392 17.47 12.22 -1.80
C VAL A 392 18.81 12.42 -2.50
N ILE A 393 18.88 12.04 -3.77
CA ILE A 393 20.15 11.99 -4.51
C ILE A 393 20.77 13.39 -4.63
N ASP A 394 22.02 13.52 -4.19
CA ASP A 394 22.92 14.60 -4.60
C ASP A 394 23.45 14.32 -6.01
N GLN A 395 22.86 14.99 -6.99
CA GLN A 395 23.17 14.82 -8.40
C GLN A 395 24.59 15.27 -8.77
N ASN A 396 25.24 16.10 -7.94
CA ASN A 396 26.61 16.59 -8.19
C ASN A 396 27.67 15.49 -8.03
N LYS A 397 27.31 14.39 -7.35
CA LYS A 397 28.19 13.23 -7.13
C LYS A 397 28.09 12.17 -8.22
N ILE A 398 27.31 12.40 -9.28
CA ILE A 398 27.05 11.42 -10.35
C ILE A 398 27.59 11.96 -11.67
N ASN A 399 28.77 11.49 -12.07
CA ASN A 399 29.49 11.99 -13.23
C ASN A 399 29.11 11.27 -14.54
N GLY A 400 28.89 12.02 -15.63
CA GLY A 400 28.59 11.47 -16.96
C GLY A 400 27.10 11.47 -17.32
N GLU A 401 26.77 10.93 -18.49
CA GLU A 401 25.40 10.97 -19.06
C GLU A 401 24.49 9.84 -18.54
N LYS A 402 25.09 8.76 -18.05
CA LYS A 402 24.40 7.57 -17.54
C LYS A 402 24.66 7.37 -16.05
N ILE A 403 23.76 6.62 -15.40
CA ILE A 403 23.88 6.17 -14.02
C ILE A 403 24.16 4.67 -13.97
N ILE A 404 24.74 4.20 -12.87
CA ILE A 404 25.05 2.80 -12.62
C ILE A 404 24.63 2.47 -11.19
N LEU A 405 24.01 1.31 -11.00
CA LEU A 405 23.72 0.77 -9.68
C LEU A 405 24.90 -0.05 -9.18
N GLY A 406 25.58 0.42 -8.14
CA GLY A 406 26.57 -0.33 -7.37
C GLY A 406 25.94 -1.10 -6.21
N VAL A 407 26.49 -2.27 -5.91
CA VAL A 407 26.16 -3.05 -4.71
C VAL A 407 27.44 -3.37 -3.96
N ARG A 408 27.45 -3.10 -2.66
CA ARG A 408 28.59 -3.36 -1.78
C ARG A 408 28.18 -4.30 -0.66
N VAL A 409 29.01 -5.31 -0.41
CA VAL A 409 28.83 -6.33 0.62
C VAL A 409 30.05 -6.41 1.52
N ILE A 410 29.87 -6.42 2.84
CA ILE A 410 30.90 -6.79 3.82
C ILE A 410 30.30 -7.82 4.78
N GLN A 411 30.91 -9.01 4.82
CA GLN A 411 30.44 -10.10 5.64
C GLN A 411 31.05 -10.00 7.05
N ASN A 412 30.18 -9.82 8.05
CA ASN A 412 30.56 -9.80 9.47
C ASN A 412 30.39 -11.17 10.14
N TYR A 413 29.96 -12.18 9.39
CA TYR A 413 29.86 -13.57 9.81
C TYR A 413 30.43 -14.46 8.72
N ASN A 414 30.87 -15.67 9.08
CA ASN A 414 31.32 -16.66 8.10
C ASN A 414 30.14 -17.32 7.39
N GLU A 415 29.26 -16.52 6.79
CA GLU A 415 28.08 -16.96 6.07
C GLU A 415 28.02 -16.25 4.71
N LYS A 416 27.69 -17.02 3.67
CA LYS A 416 27.51 -16.48 2.34
C LYS A 416 26.29 -15.55 2.27
N ILE A 417 26.20 -14.75 1.22
CA ILE A 417 25.00 -13.95 0.91
C ILE A 417 24.57 -14.27 -0.51
N ASP A 418 23.30 -14.65 -0.66
CA ASP A 418 22.71 -14.85 -1.98
C ASP A 418 21.73 -13.71 -2.30
N LEU A 419 21.93 -13.02 -3.42
CA LEU A 419 21.00 -12.01 -3.96
C LEU A 419 20.27 -12.63 -5.15
N ASN A 420 18.93 -12.64 -5.10
CA ASN A 420 18.09 -13.16 -6.18
C ASN A 420 17.14 -12.06 -6.68
N ILE A 421 17.40 -11.54 -7.87
CA ILE A 421 16.55 -10.54 -8.53
C ILE A 421 15.34 -11.23 -9.12
N VAL A 422 14.18 -10.93 -8.55
CA VAL A 422 12.87 -11.50 -8.91
C VAL A 422 12.28 -10.75 -10.10
N ASP A 423 12.40 -9.42 -10.11
CA ASP A 423 11.89 -8.57 -11.17
C ASP A 423 12.75 -7.32 -11.38
N PHE A 424 12.73 -6.81 -12.61
CA PHE A 424 13.36 -5.55 -12.99
C PHE A 424 12.45 -4.80 -13.97
N GLN A 425 12.06 -3.60 -13.57
CA GLN A 425 11.17 -2.74 -14.35
C GLN A 425 11.86 -1.40 -14.61
N CYS A 426 11.65 -0.91 -15.83
CA CYS A 426 12.16 0.36 -16.31
C CYS A 426 11.00 1.13 -16.94
N TYR A 427 10.71 2.32 -16.39
CA TYR A 427 9.61 3.19 -16.79
C TYR A 427 10.10 4.46 -17.45
#